data_AF-A0A4Q6DSQ5-F1
#
_entry.id   AF-A0A4Q6DSQ5-F1
#
_cell.length_a   1.000
_cell.length_b   1.000
_cell.length_c   1.000
_cell.angle_alpha   90.00
_cell.angle_beta   90.00
_cell.angle_gamma   90.00
#
_symmetry.space_group_name_H-M   'P 1'
#
loop_
_entity.id
_entity.type
_entity.pdbx_description
1 polymer ?
#
loop_
_entity_poly.entity_id
_entity_poly.type
_entity_poly.pdbx_seq_one_letter_code
_entity_poly.pdbx_strand_id
1 'polypeptide(L)'
;MPNTSEFKAVFNNTKWSDDFYRFLQVVFHLYPEDKFHQLIKEETAAGKTDEEIYKSVQSKLKSIKPFLSELTYALPALKKQKKEIVRQTLELLGGVKQIDGYAEIGSTGRYISQLRKETKVTGAIYLINDLAPTNLPGDIMERGQLGKLGTFVDINGYDPISTSIIPGASLDVVTCYIGLHHCPVAKLDGFVKSINRILRPGGSFVIRDHNVKTPEMATFVSLVHTVFN
;
A
#
# COMPACT_ATOMS: atom_id res chain seq x y z
N MET A 1 -7.41 -16.96 -23.11
CA MET A 1 -6.01 -17.42 -23.25
C MET A 1 -5.84 -18.61 -22.32
N PRO A 2 -5.05 -19.64 -22.64
CA PRO A 2 -4.82 -20.72 -21.68
C PRO A 2 -4.20 -20.10 -20.42
N ASN A 3 -4.79 -20.38 -19.26
CA ASN A 3 -4.36 -19.90 -17.93
C ASN A 3 -2.88 -20.28 -17.73
N THR A 4 -1.99 -19.39 -18.13
CA THR A 4 -0.56 -19.55 -17.94
C THR A 4 -0.30 -19.10 -16.52
N SER A 5 0.18 -20.02 -15.68
CA SER A 5 0.54 -19.74 -14.28
C SER A 5 1.38 -18.45 -14.20
N GLU A 6 0.94 -17.48 -13.39
CA GLU A 6 1.63 -16.21 -13.21
C GLU A 6 3.02 -16.42 -12.59
N PHE A 7 3.13 -17.36 -11.65
CA PHE A 7 4.42 -17.80 -11.11
C PHE A 7 5.35 -18.24 -12.24
N LYS A 8 4.88 -19.13 -13.12
CA LYS A 8 5.69 -19.61 -14.25
C LYS A 8 5.99 -18.51 -15.26
N ALA A 9 5.04 -17.62 -15.53
CA ALA A 9 5.24 -16.50 -16.46
C ALA A 9 6.36 -15.55 -15.99
N VAL A 10 6.45 -15.30 -14.68
CA VAL A 10 7.50 -14.45 -14.09
C VAL A 10 8.81 -15.21 -13.90
N PHE A 11 8.80 -16.38 -13.26
CA PHE A 11 10.02 -17.07 -12.83
C PHE A 11 10.70 -17.93 -13.91
N ASN A 12 10.00 -18.29 -14.99
CA ASN A 12 10.65 -18.93 -16.16
C ASN A 12 11.26 -17.91 -17.13
N ASN A 13 11.05 -16.61 -16.90
CA ASN A 13 11.68 -15.54 -17.66
C ASN A 13 12.77 -14.89 -16.81
N THR A 14 14.03 -14.94 -17.25
CA THR A 14 15.17 -14.40 -16.50
C THR A 14 14.97 -12.94 -16.10
N LYS A 15 14.53 -12.10 -17.05
CA LYS A 15 14.32 -10.67 -16.78
C LYS A 15 13.27 -10.46 -15.69
N TRP A 16 12.11 -11.11 -15.80
CA TRP A 16 11.03 -10.90 -14.82
C TRP A 16 11.34 -11.53 -13.46
N SER A 17 12.09 -12.64 -13.43
CA SER A 17 12.60 -13.22 -12.19
C SER A 17 13.59 -12.27 -11.50
N ASP A 18 14.50 -11.65 -12.25
CA ASP A 18 15.47 -10.68 -11.72
C ASP A 18 14.77 -9.39 -11.24
N ASP A 19 13.76 -8.91 -11.99
CA ASP A 19 12.92 -7.78 -11.57
C ASP A 19 12.15 -8.10 -10.28
N PHE A 20 11.70 -9.35 -10.10
CA PHE A 20 11.05 -9.80 -8.86
C PHE A 20 12.04 -9.83 -7.70
N TYR A 21 13.25 -10.32 -7.92
CA TYR A 21 14.32 -10.27 -6.92
C TYR A 21 14.62 -8.82 -6.52
N ARG A 22 14.75 -7.92 -7.50
CA ARG A 22 14.93 -6.49 -7.25
C ARG A 22 13.77 -5.92 -6.44
N PHE A 23 12.53 -6.29 -6.75
CA PHE A 23 11.36 -5.88 -5.97
C PHE A 23 11.48 -6.27 -4.49
N LEU A 24 11.94 -7.48 -4.17
CA LEU A 24 12.20 -7.90 -2.78
C LEU A 24 13.27 -7.04 -2.09
N GLN A 25 14.25 -6.55 -2.82
CA GLN A 25 15.31 -5.69 -2.27
C GLN A 25 14.86 -4.25 -2.00
N VAL A 26 14.10 -3.64 -2.91
CA VAL A 26 13.76 -2.20 -2.85
C VAL A 26 12.35 -1.89 -2.37
N VAL A 27 11.40 -2.81 -2.55
CA VAL A 27 9.99 -2.59 -2.22
C VAL A 27 9.52 -3.48 -1.08
N PHE A 28 9.87 -4.77 -1.10
CA PHE A 28 9.37 -5.77 -0.15
C PHE A 28 10.50 -6.40 0.68
N HIS A 29 11.27 -5.54 1.34
CA HIS A 29 12.38 -5.96 2.19
C HIS A 29 11.87 -6.38 3.57
N LEU A 30 11.14 -7.51 3.63
CA LEU A 30 10.55 -8.09 4.86
C LEU A 30 11.16 -9.45 5.23
N TYR A 31 11.70 -10.17 4.25
CA TYR A 31 12.39 -11.45 4.39
C TYR A 31 13.78 -11.32 3.78
N PRO A 32 14.74 -12.22 4.11
CA PRO A 32 15.99 -12.31 3.38
C PRO A 32 15.70 -12.57 1.90
N GLU A 33 15.97 -11.58 1.06
CA GLU A 33 15.55 -11.54 -0.35
C GLU A 33 16.03 -12.76 -1.14
N ASP A 34 17.28 -13.20 -0.91
CA ASP A 34 17.88 -14.35 -1.57
C ASP A 34 17.13 -15.63 -1.25
N LYS A 35 16.85 -15.85 0.04
CA LYS A 35 16.15 -17.05 0.52
C LYS A 35 14.72 -17.06 0.03
N PHE A 36 14.07 -15.90 0.02
CA PHE A 36 12.68 -15.82 -0.40
C PHE A 36 12.52 -15.99 -1.91
N HIS A 37 13.37 -15.32 -2.70
CA HIS A 37 13.40 -15.50 -4.15
C HIS A 37 13.70 -16.94 -4.53
N GLN A 38 14.71 -17.54 -3.90
CA GLN A 38 15.06 -18.94 -4.13
C GLN A 38 13.91 -19.88 -3.79
N LEU A 39 13.23 -19.69 -2.64
CA LEU A 39 12.06 -20.48 -2.28
C LEU A 39 10.97 -20.40 -3.35
N ILE A 40 10.60 -19.20 -3.78
CA ILE A 40 9.55 -19.03 -4.81
C ILE A 40 9.97 -19.70 -6.12
N LYS A 41 11.23 -19.56 -6.51
CA LYS A 41 11.79 -20.15 -7.73
C LYS A 41 11.74 -21.69 -7.68
N GLU A 42 12.14 -22.29 -6.57
CA GLU A 42 12.12 -23.75 -6.37
C GLU A 42 10.69 -24.30 -6.40
N GLU A 43 9.76 -23.67 -5.67
CA GLU A 43 8.36 -24.11 -5.68
C GLU A 43 7.70 -23.90 -7.04
N THR A 44 8.07 -22.84 -7.78
CA THR A 44 7.56 -22.60 -9.14
C THR A 44 8.03 -23.67 -10.13
N ALA A 45 9.25 -24.16 -9.97
CA ALA A 45 9.80 -25.24 -10.79
C ALA A 45 9.08 -26.57 -10.51
N ALA A 46 8.74 -26.84 -9.24
CA ALA A 46 8.10 -28.10 -8.83
C ALA A 46 6.57 -28.13 -9.06
N GLY A 47 5.87 -27.02 -8.81
CA GLY A 47 4.41 -26.94 -8.88
C GLY A 47 3.88 -26.82 -10.31
N LYS A 48 2.61 -27.19 -10.53
CA LYS A 48 1.97 -27.12 -11.86
C LYS A 48 1.07 -25.90 -12.01
N THR A 49 0.36 -25.53 -10.94
CA THR A 49 -0.61 -24.41 -10.92
C THR A 49 -0.18 -23.33 -9.94
N ASP A 50 -0.69 -22.10 -10.11
CA ASP A 50 -0.42 -21.00 -9.17
C ASP A 50 -0.87 -21.35 -7.75
N GLU A 51 -2.00 -22.04 -7.60
CA GLU A 51 -2.52 -22.46 -6.29
C GLU A 51 -1.58 -23.46 -5.61
N GLU A 52 -1.08 -24.46 -6.34
CA GLU A 52 -0.11 -25.43 -5.82
C GLU A 52 1.19 -24.75 -5.39
N ILE A 53 1.71 -23.84 -6.24
CA ILE A 53 2.95 -23.11 -5.98
C ILE A 53 2.77 -22.22 -4.74
N TYR A 54 1.71 -21.42 -4.69
CA TYR A 54 1.39 -20.52 -3.57
C TYR A 54 1.30 -21.28 -2.24
N LYS A 55 0.51 -22.37 -2.19
CA LYS A 55 0.35 -23.18 -0.98
C LYS A 55 1.69 -23.77 -0.52
N SER A 56 2.52 -24.21 -1.46
CA SER A 56 3.84 -24.75 -1.13
C SER A 56 4.77 -23.68 -0.56
N VAL A 57 4.86 -22.51 -1.20
CA VAL A 57 5.62 -21.36 -0.69
C VAL A 57 5.17 -20.99 0.72
N GLN A 58 3.86 -20.82 0.93
CA GLN A 58 3.30 -20.47 2.25
C GLN A 58 3.68 -21.48 3.33
N SER A 59 3.61 -22.78 3.04
CA SER A 59 3.95 -23.83 4.00
C SER A 59 5.43 -23.77 4.44
N LYS A 60 6.31 -23.21 3.59
CA LYS A 60 7.75 -23.13 3.79
C LYS A 60 8.23 -21.75 4.23
N LEU A 61 7.39 -20.70 4.25
CA LEU A 61 7.78 -19.35 4.68
C LEU A 61 8.46 -19.32 6.07
N LYS A 62 8.05 -20.19 6.99
CA LYS A 62 8.64 -20.28 8.33
C LYS A 62 10.12 -20.71 8.30
N SER A 63 10.57 -21.45 7.29
CA SER A 63 11.97 -21.89 7.19
C SER A 63 12.92 -20.75 6.80
N ILE A 64 12.39 -19.72 6.14
CA ILE A 64 13.18 -18.57 5.68
C ILE A 64 13.03 -17.34 6.56
N LYS A 65 11.99 -17.25 7.42
CA LYS A 65 11.75 -16.11 8.31
C LYS A 65 12.77 -16.12 9.48
N PRO A 66 13.74 -15.19 9.53
CA PRO A 66 14.61 -15.05 10.69
C PRO A 66 13.79 -14.68 11.93
N PHE A 67 14.24 -15.16 13.10
CA PHE A 67 13.82 -14.63 14.39
C PHE A 67 14.04 -13.10 14.40
N LEU A 68 13.03 -12.31 14.79
CA LEU A 68 13.04 -10.82 14.79
C LEU A 68 13.11 -10.12 13.42
N SER A 69 12.75 -10.76 12.31
CA SER A 69 12.70 -10.13 10.96
C SER A 69 11.91 -8.82 10.88
N GLU A 70 10.86 -8.68 11.68
CA GLU A 70 10.07 -7.45 11.75
C GLU A 70 10.88 -6.26 12.31
N LEU A 71 11.84 -6.52 13.20
CA LEU A 71 12.69 -5.50 13.81
C LEU A 71 13.89 -5.14 12.91
N THR A 72 14.47 -6.12 12.22
CA THR A 72 15.65 -5.93 11.38
C THR A 72 15.33 -5.39 9.99
N TYR A 73 14.20 -5.78 9.41
CA TYR A 73 13.86 -5.47 8.02
C TYR A 73 12.64 -4.55 7.90
N ALA A 74 11.50 -4.95 8.50
CA ALA A 74 10.24 -4.25 8.29
C ALA A 74 10.24 -2.82 8.85
N LEU A 75 10.78 -2.61 10.07
CA LEU A 75 10.79 -1.28 10.71
C LEU A 75 11.68 -0.25 9.98
N PRO A 76 12.95 -0.54 9.64
CA PRO A 76 13.77 0.37 8.85
C PRO A 76 13.17 0.69 7.49
N ALA A 77 12.63 -0.33 6.79
CA ALA A 77 11.97 -0.15 5.50
C ALA A 77 10.75 0.76 5.61
N LEU A 78 9.87 0.52 6.61
CA LEU A 78 8.70 1.35 6.88
C LEU A 78 9.10 2.81 7.21
N LYS A 79 10.13 3.00 8.04
CA LYS A 79 10.63 4.35 8.37
C LYS A 79 11.14 5.09 7.13
N LYS A 80 11.92 4.41 6.27
CA LYS A 80 12.42 4.97 5.01
C LYS A 80 11.27 5.30 4.07
N GLN A 81 10.31 4.39 3.93
CA GLN A 81 9.12 4.57 3.10
C GLN A 81 8.32 5.79 3.55
N LYS A 82 7.97 5.91 4.84
CA LYS A 82 7.22 7.06 5.37
C LYS A 82 7.91 8.39 5.10
N LYS A 83 9.23 8.45 5.32
CA LYS A 83 10.02 9.66 5.06
C LYS A 83 10.00 10.03 3.57
N GLU A 84 10.21 9.06 2.69
CA GLU A 84 10.26 9.32 1.25
C GLU A 84 8.88 9.71 0.70
N ILE A 85 7.81 9.04 1.13
CA ILE A 85 6.45 9.41 0.73
C ILE A 85 6.12 10.83 1.19
N VAL A 86 6.42 11.20 2.44
CA VAL A 86 6.19 12.55 2.93
C VAL A 86 7.02 13.59 2.16
N ARG A 87 8.29 13.30 1.87
CA ARG A 87 9.15 14.18 1.06
C ARG A 87 8.53 14.44 -0.33
N GLN A 88 8.16 13.39 -1.05
CA GLN A 88 7.53 13.49 -2.37
C GLN A 88 6.17 14.20 -2.30
N THR A 89 5.38 13.93 -1.27
CA THR A 89 4.08 14.58 -1.05
C THR A 89 4.26 16.08 -0.88
N LEU A 90 5.19 16.51 -0.01
CA LEU A 90 5.44 17.93 0.21
C LEU A 90 6.02 18.60 -1.04
N GLU A 91 6.84 17.90 -1.82
CA GLU A 91 7.32 18.39 -3.12
C GLU A 91 6.16 18.65 -4.09
N LEU A 92 5.23 17.68 -4.24
CA LEU A 92 4.04 17.82 -5.07
C LEU A 92 3.10 18.93 -4.60
N LEU A 93 3.00 19.12 -3.29
CA LEU A 93 2.21 20.19 -2.69
C LEU A 93 2.93 21.56 -2.71
N GLY A 94 4.09 21.68 -3.37
CA GLY A 94 4.80 22.97 -3.46
C GLY A 94 5.39 23.46 -2.13
N GLY A 95 5.71 22.54 -1.22
CA GLY A 95 6.36 22.84 0.06
C GLY A 95 5.44 23.48 1.09
N VAL A 96 4.13 23.22 1.03
CA VAL A 96 3.11 23.72 1.97
C VAL A 96 3.57 23.60 3.43
N LYS A 97 3.46 24.73 4.15
CA LYS A 97 3.82 24.81 5.58
C LYS A 97 2.66 24.48 6.50
N GLN A 98 1.44 24.52 5.99
CA GLN A 98 0.23 24.18 6.71
C GLN A 98 -0.77 23.45 5.81
N ILE A 99 -1.47 22.49 6.38
CA ILE A 99 -2.60 21.76 5.81
C ILE A 99 -3.74 21.88 6.81
N ASP A 100 -4.89 22.43 6.40
CA ASP A 100 -6.09 22.49 7.22
C ASP A 100 -7.13 21.45 6.76
N GLY A 101 -7.23 20.35 7.48
CA GLY A 101 -8.06 19.21 7.09
C GLY A 101 -7.33 18.25 6.15
N TYR A 102 -7.32 16.97 6.52
CA TYR A 102 -6.60 15.92 5.81
C TYR A 102 -7.38 14.61 5.80
N ALA A 103 -7.29 13.84 4.71
CA ALA A 103 -7.68 12.43 4.69
C ALA A 103 -6.59 11.52 4.12
N GLU A 104 -6.48 10.33 4.69
CA GLU A 104 -5.63 9.23 4.21
C GLU A 104 -6.51 8.03 3.89
N ILE A 105 -6.42 7.56 2.65
CA ILE A 105 -7.15 6.40 2.13
C ILE A 105 -6.17 5.22 2.03
N GLY A 106 -6.55 4.07 2.57
CA GLY A 106 -5.80 2.82 2.45
C GLY A 106 -4.78 2.56 3.57
N SER A 107 -4.75 3.40 4.61
CA SER A 107 -4.01 3.10 5.84
C SER A 107 -4.56 3.85 7.05
N THR A 108 -4.27 3.34 8.24
CA THR A 108 -4.78 3.86 9.51
C THR A 108 -3.73 4.71 10.24
N GLY A 109 -3.14 5.67 9.54
CA GLY A 109 -2.24 6.66 10.13
C GLY A 109 -0.76 6.47 9.78
N ARG A 110 -0.48 5.67 8.75
CA ARG A 110 0.89 5.33 8.33
C ARG A 110 1.65 6.58 7.89
N TYR A 111 1.03 7.44 7.10
CA TYR A 111 1.73 8.55 6.45
C TYR A 111 1.50 9.89 7.16
N ILE A 112 0.28 10.16 7.62
CA ILE A 112 -0.03 11.37 8.39
C ILE A 112 0.80 11.50 9.68
N SER A 113 1.19 10.37 10.30
CA SER A 113 2.05 10.38 11.49
C SER A 113 3.44 10.97 11.22
N GLN A 114 3.98 10.76 10.02
CA GLN A 114 5.25 11.37 9.60
C GLN A 114 5.02 12.76 9.00
N LEU A 115 3.94 12.97 8.24
CA LEU A 115 3.63 14.27 7.63
C LEU A 115 3.52 15.39 8.68
N ARG A 116 2.85 15.12 9.80
CA ARG A 116 2.70 16.06 10.93
C ARG A 116 4.00 16.49 11.61
N LYS A 117 5.10 15.79 11.33
CA LYS A 117 6.44 16.18 11.83
C LYS A 117 7.14 17.18 10.91
N GLU A 118 6.74 17.23 9.64
CA GLU A 118 7.39 18.03 8.59
C GLU A 118 6.53 19.24 8.18
N THR A 119 5.22 19.21 8.40
CA THR A 119 4.29 20.31 8.13
C THR A 119 3.20 20.42 9.20
N LYS A 120 2.66 21.61 9.41
CA LYS A 120 1.60 21.84 10.39
C LYS A 120 0.27 21.33 9.85
N VAL A 121 -0.29 20.29 10.45
CA VAL A 121 -1.64 19.82 10.10
C VAL A 121 -2.62 20.28 11.17
N THR A 122 -3.61 21.07 10.76
CA THR A 122 -4.74 21.55 11.58
C THR A 122 -6.05 20.95 11.07
N GLY A 123 -7.15 21.23 11.77
CA GLY A 123 -8.48 20.77 11.37
C GLY A 123 -8.67 19.27 11.55
N ALA A 124 -9.66 18.73 10.83
CA ALA A 124 -10.04 17.33 10.91
C ALA A 124 -9.06 16.40 10.20
N ILE A 125 -8.75 15.25 10.78
CA ILE A 125 -7.96 14.18 10.15
C ILE A 125 -8.86 12.97 10.01
N TYR A 126 -9.04 12.48 8.79
CA TYR A 126 -9.83 11.27 8.51
C TYR A 126 -8.93 10.14 8.02
N LEU A 127 -9.18 8.93 8.50
CA LEU A 127 -8.49 7.71 8.07
C LEU A 127 -9.53 6.78 7.45
N ILE A 128 -9.52 6.67 6.13
CA ILE A 128 -10.49 5.92 5.34
C ILE A 128 -9.89 4.55 5.01
N ASN A 129 -10.45 3.48 5.57
CA ASN A 129 -9.93 2.14 5.36
C ASN A 129 -11.02 1.07 5.56
N ASP A 130 -10.80 -0.13 5.04
CA ASP A 130 -11.66 -1.31 5.27
C ASP A 130 -11.49 -1.91 6.67
N LEU A 131 -10.31 -1.73 7.26
CA LEU A 131 -9.99 -2.19 8.61
C LEU A 131 -9.81 -1.01 9.56
N ALA A 132 -10.57 -1.02 10.65
CA ALA A 132 -10.44 -0.06 11.74
C ALA A 132 -9.10 -0.23 12.48
N PRO A 133 -8.44 0.86 12.93
CA PRO A 133 -7.19 0.75 13.66
C PRO A 133 -7.37 -0.03 14.97
N THR A 134 -6.48 -0.98 15.24
CA THR A 134 -6.43 -1.72 16.50
C THR A 134 -5.24 -1.28 17.37
N ASN A 135 -5.05 -1.92 18.53
CA ASN A 135 -3.85 -1.76 19.37
C ASN A 135 -2.89 -2.95 19.26
N LEU A 136 -3.00 -3.73 18.18
CA LEU A 136 -2.00 -4.76 17.88
C LEU A 136 -0.63 -4.11 17.61
N PRO A 137 0.48 -4.80 17.93
CA PRO A 137 1.82 -4.25 17.75
C PRO A 137 2.11 -3.76 16.32
N GLY A 138 1.67 -4.52 15.31
CA GLY A 138 1.79 -4.13 13.90
C GLY A 138 1.14 -2.78 13.62
N ASP A 139 -0.12 -2.60 14.01
CA ASP A 139 -0.85 -1.34 13.83
C ASP A 139 -0.18 -0.16 14.58
N ILE A 140 0.42 -0.41 15.76
CA ILE A 140 1.15 0.61 16.53
C ILE A 140 2.41 1.05 15.77
N MET A 141 3.16 0.09 15.22
CA MET A 141 4.33 0.36 14.40
C MET A 141 3.94 1.12 13.12
N GLU A 142 2.84 0.71 12.51
CA GLU A 142 2.29 1.33 11.30
C GLU A 142 1.89 2.78 11.51
N ARG A 143 1.17 3.12 12.58
CA ARG A 143 0.84 4.53 12.89
C ARG A 143 1.95 5.30 13.60
N GLY A 144 2.98 4.60 14.10
CA GLY A 144 4.15 5.19 14.76
C GLY A 144 3.90 5.82 16.13
N GLN A 145 2.77 5.51 16.79
CA GLN A 145 2.45 5.98 18.14
C GLN A 145 1.39 5.08 18.80
N LEU A 146 1.25 5.16 20.13
CA LEU A 146 0.26 4.35 20.86
C LEU A 146 -1.18 4.81 20.56
N GLY A 147 -1.41 6.12 20.62
CA GLY A 147 -2.71 6.72 20.37
C GLY A 147 -3.17 6.54 18.91
N LYS A 148 -4.47 6.32 18.73
CA LYS A 148 -5.09 6.36 17.39
C LYS A 148 -5.09 7.79 16.88
N LEU A 149 -5.01 7.95 15.57
CA LEU A 149 -4.98 9.25 14.89
C LEU A 149 -6.32 9.52 14.22
N GLY A 150 -6.78 10.78 14.31
CA GLY A 150 -7.95 11.23 13.57
C GLY A 150 -9.23 10.43 13.82
N THR A 151 -10.16 10.57 12.89
CA THR A 151 -11.44 9.88 12.85
C THR A 151 -11.38 8.75 11.83
N PHE A 152 -11.66 7.52 12.26
CA PHE A 152 -11.79 6.39 11.36
C PHE A 152 -13.08 6.50 10.54
N VAL A 153 -12.98 6.19 9.25
CA VAL A 153 -14.09 6.12 8.30
C VAL A 153 -13.98 4.79 7.57
N ASP A 154 -15.03 3.99 7.60
CA ASP A 154 -15.08 2.77 6.80
C ASP A 154 -15.10 3.15 5.31
N ILE A 155 -14.24 2.52 4.50
CA ILE A 155 -14.23 2.73 3.04
C ILE A 155 -15.50 2.24 2.37
N ASN A 156 -16.28 1.40 3.07
CA ASN A 156 -17.60 0.90 2.69
C ASN A 156 -17.60 0.32 1.25
N GLY A 157 -16.61 -0.53 0.97
CA GLY A 157 -16.44 -1.14 -0.34
C GLY A 157 -16.31 -0.13 -1.48
N TYR A 158 -15.67 1.02 -1.25
CA TYR A 158 -15.49 2.13 -2.20
C TYR A 158 -16.79 2.82 -2.65
N ASP A 159 -17.85 2.75 -1.85
CA ASP A 159 -19.00 3.62 -2.07
C ASP A 159 -18.61 5.10 -1.88
N PRO A 160 -19.32 6.05 -2.53
CA PRO A 160 -19.06 7.47 -2.33
C PRO A 160 -19.04 7.85 -0.84
N ILE A 161 -18.00 8.57 -0.41
CA ILE A 161 -17.87 9.03 0.98
C ILE A 161 -19.13 9.84 1.35
N SER A 162 -19.77 9.55 2.48
CA SER A 162 -20.99 10.27 2.89
C SER A 162 -20.70 11.73 3.28
N THR A 163 -21.59 12.64 2.90
CA THR A 163 -21.55 14.06 3.32
C THR A 163 -21.79 14.25 4.81
N SER A 164 -22.47 13.30 5.46
CA SER A 164 -22.67 13.31 6.91
C SER A 164 -21.41 12.95 7.70
N ILE A 165 -20.42 12.33 7.04
CA ILE A 165 -19.15 11.92 7.66
C ILE A 165 -18.06 12.95 7.36
N ILE A 166 -17.87 13.28 6.07
CA ILE A 166 -16.90 14.28 5.63
C ILE A 166 -17.65 15.33 4.79
N PRO A 167 -17.79 16.57 5.30
CA PRO A 167 -18.45 17.65 4.56
C PRO A 167 -17.75 17.99 3.25
N GLY A 168 -18.49 18.56 2.31
CA GLY A 168 -17.89 19.10 1.08
C GLY A 168 -16.95 20.28 1.37
N ALA A 169 -15.94 20.46 0.53
CA ALA A 169 -14.97 21.56 0.62
C ALA A 169 -14.43 21.77 2.05
N SER A 170 -14.05 20.68 2.72
CA SER A 170 -13.63 20.69 4.13
C SER A 170 -12.16 20.29 4.34
N LEU A 171 -11.51 19.74 3.32
CA LEU A 171 -10.14 19.26 3.39
C LEU A 171 -9.24 19.96 2.39
N ASP A 172 -7.99 20.21 2.79
CA ASP A 172 -6.96 20.72 1.89
C ASP A 172 -6.26 19.60 1.12
N VAL A 173 -6.07 18.44 1.77
CA VAL A 173 -5.31 17.32 1.19
C VAL A 173 -6.02 15.99 1.43
N VAL A 174 -6.15 15.21 0.35
CA VAL A 174 -6.51 13.78 0.42
C VAL A 174 -5.35 12.98 -0.16
N THR A 175 -4.99 11.87 0.47
CA THR A 175 -3.92 10.99 0.01
C THR A 175 -4.41 9.57 -0.19
N CYS A 176 -3.93 8.90 -1.23
CA CYS A 176 -4.15 7.47 -1.46
C CYS A 176 -2.87 6.87 -2.03
N TYR A 177 -2.02 6.33 -1.16
CA TYR A 177 -0.74 5.75 -1.58
C TYR A 177 -0.78 4.25 -1.80
N ILE A 178 -1.89 3.64 -1.39
CA ILE A 178 -2.09 2.19 -1.37
C ILE A 178 -3.51 1.96 -1.85
N GLY A 179 -3.65 1.48 -3.08
CA GLY A 179 -4.83 0.69 -3.40
C GLY A 179 -6.01 1.40 -4.04
N LEU A 180 -5.85 2.56 -4.71
CA LEU A 180 -6.97 3.02 -5.55
C LEU A 180 -7.31 1.98 -6.64
N HIS A 181 -6.31 1.27 -7.15
CA HIS A 181 -6.50 0.09 -8.02
C HIS A 181 -7.30 -1.07 -7.42
N HIS A 182 -7.52 -1.12 -6.10
CA HIS A 182 -8.44 -2.09 -5.49
C HIS A 182 -9.91 -1.65 -5.60
N CYS A 183 -10.18 -0.39 -5.98
CA CYS A 183 -11.53 0.09 -6.22
C CYS A 183 -12.15 -0.65 -7.41
N PRO A 184 -13.32 -1.29 -7.25
CA PRO A 184 -14.03 -1.86 -8.39
C PRO A 184 -14.29 -0.79 -9.45
N VAL A 185 -14.01 -1.10 -10.73
CA VAL A 185 -14.14 -0.16 -11.85
C VAL A 185 -15.51 0.52 -11.88
N ALA A 186 -16.57 -0.23 -11.59
CA ALA A 186 -17.95 0.28 -11.55
C ALA A 186 -18.21 1.33 -10.45
N LYS A 187 -17.39 1.38 -9.40
CA LYS A 187 -17.51 2.32 -8.27
C LYS A 187 -16.55 3.50 -8.36
N LEU A 188 -15.49 3.38 -9.16
CA LEU A 188 -14.39 4.34 -9.22
C LEU A 188 -14.86 5.78 -9.47
N ASP A 189 -15.75 6.00 -10.45
CA ASP A 189 -16.25 7.33 -10.78
C ASP A 189 -16.98 7.99 -9.58
N GLY A 190 -17.86 7.26 -8.91
CA GLY A 190 -18.57 7.75 -7.73
C GLY A 190 -17.63 8.04 -6.55
N PHE A 191 -16.67 7.14 -6.31
CA PHE A 191 -15.69 7.30 -5.25
C PHE A 191 -14.79 8.52 -5.49
N VAL A 192 -14.24 8.68 -6.70
CA VAL A 192 -13.39 9.83 -7.08
C VAL A 192 -14.17 11.15 -7.04
N LYS A 193 -15.43 11.16 -7.48
CA LYS A 193 -16.32 12.34 -7.34
C LYS A 193 -16.49 12.73 -5.88
N SER A 194 -16.60 11.75 -4.97
CA SER A 194 -16.69 12.04 -3.53
C SER A 194 -15.39 12.60 -2.95
N ILE A 195 -14.22 12.16 -3.43
CA ILE A 195 -12.91 12.72 -3.08
C ILE A 195 -12.81 14.18 -3.54
N ASN A 196 -13.20 14.46 -4.80
CA ASN A 196 -13.21 15.82 -5.31
C ASN A 196 -14.14 16.72 -4.50
N ARG A 197 -15.33 16.23 -4.12
CA ARG A 197 -16.30 16.99 -3.32
C ARG A 197 -15.76 17.40 -1.95
N ILE A 198 -15.05 16.51 -1.24
CA ILE A 198 -14.55 16.82 0.12
C ILE A 198 -13.36 17.78 0.10
N LEU A 199 -12.64 17.85 -1.02
CA LEU A 199 -11.56 18.82 -1.22
C LEU A 199 -12.10 20.23 -1.41
N ARG A 200 -11.43 21.21 -0.80
CA ARG A 200 -11.67 22.63 -1.07
C ARG A 200 -11.24 22.99 -2.50
N PRO A 201 -11.76 24.10 -3.06
CA PRO A 201 -11.15 24.70 -4.25
C PRO A 201 -9.64 24.92 -4.03
N GLY A 202 -8.81 24.39 -4.93
CA GLY A 202 -7.35 24.41 -4.79
C GLY A 202 -6.75 23.32 -3.91
N GLY A 203 -7.57 22.49 -3.27
CA GLY A 203 -7.14 21.30 -2.53
C GLY A 203 -6.53 20.23 -3.45
N SER A 204 -5.72 19.36 -2.87
CA SER A 204 -4.94 18.37 -3.62
C SER A 204 -5.32 16.94 -3.28
N PHE A 205 -5.53 16.13 -4.32
CA PHE A 205 -5.56 14.68 -4.20
C PHE A 205 -4.21 14.10 -4.66
N VAL A 206 -3.46 13.50 -3.75
CA VAL A 206 -2.17 12.87 -4.05
C VAL A 206 -2.35 11.36 -4.09
N ILE A 207 -2.02 10.75 -5.23
CA ILE A 207 -2.16 9.32 -5.46
C ILE A 207 -0.80 8.69 -5.80
N ARG A 208 -0.57 7.48 -5.30
CA ARG A 208 0.48 6.59 -5.79
C ARG A 208 -0.14 5.25 -6.16
N ASP A 209 0.12 4.81 -7.38
CA ASP A 209 -0.41 3.56 -7.93
C ASP A 209 0.63 2.85 -8.81
N HIS A 210 0.35 1.61 -9.18
CA HIS A 210 1.12 0.82 -10.12
C HIS A 210 1.01 1.42 -11.53
N ASN A 211 2.15 1.59 -12.19
CA ASN A 211 2.21 2.05 -13.57
C ASN A 211 2.14 0.84 -14.53
N VAL A 212 0.96 0.22 -14.64
CA VAL A 212 0.75 -0.97 -15.46
C VAL A 212 0.39 -0.57 -16.89
N LYS A 213 1.35 -0.72 -17.81
CA LYS A 213 1.18 -0.37 -19.23
C LYS A 213 1.20 -1.56 -20.18
N THR A 214 1.60 -2.74 -19.71
CA THR A 214 1.72 -3.94 -20.53
C THR A 214 1.11 -5.15 -19.82
N PRO A 215 0.67 -6.18 -20.56
CA PRO A 215 0.17 -7.42 -19.98
C PRO A 215 1.18 -8.10 -19.04
N GLU A 216 2.47 -8.08 -19.38
CA GLU A 216 3.52 -8.69 -18.57
C GLU A 216 3.69 -7.97 -17.22
N MET A 217 3.62 -6.63 -17.23
CA MET A 217 3.62 -5.86 -15.98
C MET A 217 2.35 -6.15 -15.17
N ALA A 218 1.21 -6.38 -15.83
CA ALA A 218 -0.04 -6.75 -15.16
C ALA A 218 0.11 -8.11 -14.45
N THR A 219 0.68 -9.12 -15.13
CA THR A 219 1.02 -10.42 -14.55
C THR A 219 2.03 -10.29 -13.42
N PHE A 220 3.06 -9.44 -13.58
CA PHE A 220 4.07 -9.21 -12.55
C PHE A 220 3.45 -8.63 -11.27
N VAL A 221 2.64 -7.58 -11.38
CA VAL A 221 2.00 -6.97 -10.20
C VAL A 221 0.94 -7.88 -9.59
N SER A 222 0.22 -8.66 -10.42
CA SER A 222 -0.73 -9.67 -9.95
C SER A 222 -0.01 -10.74 -9.12
N LEU A 223 1.10 -11.29 -9.62
CA LEU A 223 1.90 -12.26 -8.88
C LEU A 223 2.45 -11.69 -7.57
N VAL A 224 2.92 -10.44 -7.59
CA VAL A 224 3.30 -9.70 -6.38
C VAL A 224 2.14 -9.74 -5.38
N HIS A 225 0.93 -9.34 -5.76
CA HIS A 225 -0.24 -9.41 -4.88
C HIS A 225 -0.54 -10.83 -4.39
N THR A 226 -0.39 -11.85 -5.23
CA THR A 226 -0.58 -13.25 -4.83
C THR A 226 0.44 -13.71 -3.81
N VAL A 227 1.72 -13.35 -3.96
CA VAL A 227 2.77 -13.80 -3.03
C VAL A 227 2.64 -13.13 -1.65
N PHE A 228 2.02 -11.94 -1.58
CA PHE A 228 1.99 -11.12 -0.37
C PHE A 228 0.65 -11.10 0.38
N ASN A 229 -0.46 -11.50 -0.26
CA ASN A 229 -1.79 -11.60 0.35
C ASN A 229 -2.18 -13.04 0.67
#